data_AF-A0A0B6XXA9-F1
#
_entry.id   AF-A0A0B6XXA9-F1
#
_cell.length_a   1.000
_cell.length_b   1.000
_cell.length_c   1.000
_cell.angle_alpha   90.00
_cell.angle_beta   90.00
_cell.angle_gamma   90.00
#
_symmetry.space_group_name_H-M   'P 1'
#
loop_
_entity.id
_entity.type
_entity.pdbx_description
1 polymer ?
#
loop_
_entity_poly.entity_id
_entity_poly.type
_entity_poly.pdbx_seq_one_letter_code
_entity_poly.pdbx_strand_id
1 'polypeptide(L)'
;QRFNLTKRDTLMVGVKWFFRLSEVPGSVYHHLTLDRELHRKNGEDFIHDTSIQQRELFSSEATDTLPITSLRGKCHVVQYTDLRSACSFVPSPDHFFYILAYRPDNRRLATTQGEIRVGPSHQARLPECKPGTSPVDMPEKCEQREEIRWRPNRVVDGDLLMYLRAARSIAAFAGMCGGTAEDRCEAEAMDETTVTALDTLHKHNYDTSKSLQALVKGPSVMYKEKKWNEEDIKRFAKGLRHLGKNFFKIRKE
;
A
#
# COMPACT_ATOMS: atom_id res chain seq x y z
N GLN A 1 -7.76 -12.61 -29.48
CA GLN A 1 -7.15 -13.93 -29.22
C GLN A 1 -5.77 -13.95 -29.88
N ARG A 2 -4.76 -14.60 -29.30
CA ARG A 2 -3.41 -14.69 -29.90
C ARG A 2 -3.22 -16.08 -30.50
N PHE A 3 -2.78 -16.16 -31.75
CA PHE A 3 -2.48 -17.41 -32.45
C PHE A 3 -0.98 -17.48 -32.72
N ASN A 4 -0.37 -18.64 -32.44
CA ASN A 4 1.05 -18.86 -32.61
C ASN A 4 1.28 -20.17 -33.36
N LEU A 5 2.01 -20.14 -34.46
CA LEU A 5 2.45 -21.35 -35.17
C LEU A 5 3.74 -21.87 -34.55
N THR A 6 3.79 -23.16 -34.22
CA THR A 6 5.01 -23.80 -33.70
C THR A 6 5.94 -24.23 -34.84
N LYS A 7 7.20 -24.55 -34.51
CA LYS A 7 8.19 -25.08 -35.48
C LYS A 7 7.80 -26.43 -36.12
N ARG A 8 6.77 -27.10 -35.60
CA ARG A 8 6.23 -28.37 -36.13
C ARG A 8 4.88 -28.15 -36.84
N ASP A 9 4.63 -26.94 -37.33
CA ASP A 9 3.39 -26.53 -38.00
C ASP A 9 2.10 -26.79 -37.22
N THR A 10 2.19 -26.92 -35.90
CA THR A 10 1.01 -27.00 -35.03
C THR A 10 0.58 -25.58 -34.66
N LEU A 11 -0.65 -25.21 -35.01
CA LEU A 11 -1.23 -23.92 -34.65
C LEU A 11 -1.79 -23.95 -33.22
N MET A 12 -1.26 -23.07 -32.38
CA MET A 12 -1.63 -22.94 -30.98
C MET A 12 -2.42 -21.64 -30.77
N VAL A 13 -3.33 -21.65 -29.80
CA VAL A 13 -4.16 -20.51 -29.43
C VAL A 13 -3.98 -20.18 -27.95
N GLY A 14 -3.68 -18.92 -27.66
CA GLY A 14 -3.71 -18.38 -26.31
C GLY A 14 -5.15 -18.10 -25.87
N VAL A 15 -5.57 -18.75 -24.79
CA VAL A 15 -6.93 -18.65 -24.23
C VAL A 15 -6.90 -18.04 -22.83
N LYS A 16 -7.97 -17.32 -22.49
CA LYS A 16 -8.27 -16.89 -21.12
C LYS A 16 -9.34 -17.81 -20.55
N TRP A 17 -9.25 -18.07 -19.26
CA TRP A 17 -10.16 -18.98 -18.59
C TRP A 17 -11.44 -18.27 -18.17
N PHE A 18 -12.54 -18.98 -18.29
CA PHE A 18 -13.81 -18.66 -17.68
C PHE A 18 -14.22 -19.85 -16.82
N PHE A 19 -14.66 -19.58 -15.59
CA PHE A 19 -15.12 -20.60 -14.67
C PHE A 19 -16.64 -20.64 -14.65
N ARG A 20 -17.20 -21.85 -14.61
CA ARG A 20 -18.59 -22.07 -14.23
C ARG A 20 -18.74 -21.94 -12.72
N LEU A 21 -19.95 -21.67 -12.27
CA LEU A 21 -20.28 -21.61 -10.85
C LEU A 21 -19.85 -22.85 -10.07
N SER A 22 -20.01 -24.04 -10.66
CA SER A 22 -19.62 -25.33 -10.08
C SER A 22 -18.10 -25.52 -9.93
N GLU A 23 -17.30 -24.71 -10.62
CA GLU A 23 -15.83 -24.78 -10.60
C GLU A 23 -15.23 -23.78 -9.59
N VAL A 24 -16.07 -22.89 -9.03
CA VAL A 24 -15.69 -21.93 -7.99
C VAL A 24 -15.82 -22.60 -6.61
N PRO A 25 -14.82 -22.49 -5.71
CA PRO A 25 -14.87 -23.11 -4.39
C PRO A 25 -16.11 -22.71 -3.58
N GLY A 26 -16.69 -23.66 -2.84
CA GLY A 26 -17.93 -23.47 -2.09
C GLY A 26 -17.90 -22.31 -1.08
N SER A 27 -16.74 -22.02 -0.46
CA SER A 27 -16.58 -20.87 0.45
C SER A 27 -16.79 -19.53 -0.25
N VAL A 28 -16.33 -19.41 -1.51
CA VAL A 28 -16.45 -18.21 -2.33
C VAL A 28 -17.88 -18.08 -2.84
N TYR A 29 -18.45 -19.20 -3.28
CA TYR A 29 -19.85 -19.28 -3.71
C TYR A 29 -20.82 -18.88 -2.59
N HIS A 30 -20.60 -19.36 -1.36
CA HIS A 30 -21.48 -19.04 -0.24
C HIS A 30 -21.57 -17.53 0.03
N HIS A 31 -20.46 -16.81 -0.03
CA HIS A 31 -20.45 -15.35 0.10
C HIS A 31 -21.20 -14.65 -1.04
N LEU A 32 -21.08 -15.12 -2.28
CA LEU A 32 -21.83 -14.59 -3.41
C LEU A 32 -23.34 -14.79 -3.23
N THR A 33 -23.75 -15.98 -2.79
CA THR A 33 -25.17 -16.28 -2.55
C THR A 33 -25.75 -15.40 -1.44
N LEU A 34 -25.02 -15.20 -0.34
CA LEU A 34 -25.45 -14.32 0.75
C LEU A 34 -25.61 -12.87 0.29
N ASP A 35 -24.68 -12.37 -0.53
CA ASP A 35 -24.73 -11.02 -1.09
C ASP A 35 -25.98 -10.85 -1.97
N ARG A 36 -26.22 -11.81 -2.87
CA ARG A 36 -27.42 -11.87 -3.72
C ARG A 36 -28.72 -11.96 -2.93
N GLU A 37 -28.74 -12.70 -1.82
CA GLU A 37 -29.90 -12.79 -0.93
C GLU A 37 -30.17 -11.48 -0.19
N LEU A 38 -29.13 -10.72 0.18
CA LEU A 38 -29.27 -9.40 0.78
C LEU A 38 -29.86 -8.41 -0.22
N HIS A 39 -29.34 -8.37 -1.47
CA HIS A 39 -29.93 -7.56 -2.54
C HIS A 39 -31.38 -7.95 -2.82
N ARG A 40 -31.71 -9.25 -2.80
CA ARG A 40 -33.08 -9.75 -2.94
C ARG A 40 -34.01 -9.24 -1.83
N LYS A 41 -33.55 -9.19 -0.58
CA LYS A 41 -34.34 -8.67 0.56
C LYS A 41 -34.56 -7.16 0.46
N ASN A 42 -33.64 -6.45 -0.20
CA ASN A 42 -33.72 -5.00 -0.41
C ASN A 42 -34.60 -4.60 -1.62
N GLY A 43 -35.15 -5.57 -2.35
CA GLY A 43 -36.08 -5.31 -3.46
C GLY A 43 -35.40 -4.87 -4.77
N GLU A 44 -34.11 -5.15 -4.96
CA GLU A 44 -33.39 -4.82 -6.20
C GLU A 44 -33.61 -5.87 -7.31
N ASP A 45 -33.49 -5.41 -8.57
CA ASP A 45 -33.65 -6.21 -9.79
C ASP A 45 -32.70 -7.43 -9.78
N PHE A 46 -33.27 -8.64 -9.92
CA PHE A 46 -32.52 -9.91 -9.84
C PHE A 46 -32.82 -10.81 -11.05
N ILE A 47 -31.83 -11.64 -11.43
CA ILE A 47 -32.01 -12.70 -12.43
C ILE A 47 -32.74 -13.88 -11.76
N HIS A 48 -34.06 -13.91 -11.86
CA HIS A 48 -34.88 -14.99 -11.30
C HIS A 48 -34.88 -16.27 -12.15
N ASP A 49 -34.59 -16.15 -13.44
CA ASP A 49 -34.64 -17.28 -14.37
C ASP A 49 -33.41 -18.17 -14.22
N THR A 50 -33.63 -19.39 -13.72
CA THR A 50 -32.60 -20.44 -13.58
C THR A 50 -31.86 -20.71 -14.89
N SER A 51 -32.54 -20.59 -16.04
CA SER A 51 -31.92 -20.79 -17.36
C SER A 51 -30.88 -19.71 -17.68
N ILE A 52 -31.07 -18.47 -17.21
CA ILE A 52 -30.10 -17.38 -17.32
C ILE A 52 -28.98 -17.56 -16.31
N GLN A 53 -29.29 -17.94 -15.07
CA GLN A 53 -28.26 -18.18 -14.04
C GLN A 53 -27.21 -19.22 -14.47
N GLN A 54 -27.63 -20.25 -15.20
CA GLN A 54 -26.73 -21.27 -15.75
C GLN A 54 -25.81 -20.76 -16.88
N ARG A 55 -26.03 -19.55 -17.39
CA ARG A 55 -25.22 -18.89 -18.42
C ARG A 55 -24.20 -17.90 -17.84
N GLU A 56 -24.21 -17.71 -16.52
CA GLU A 56 -23.20 -16.91 -15.84
C GLU A 56 -21.86 -17.64 -15.77
N LEU A 57 -20.81 -16.94 -16.19
CA LEU A 57 -19.42 -17.34 -16.08
C LEU A 57 -18.67 -16.35 -15.18
N PHE A 58 -17.50 -16.77 -14.70
CA PHE A 58 -16.56 -15.92 -13.97
C PHE A 58 -15.28 -15.79 -14.78
N SER A 59 -14.96 -14.58 -15.24
CA SER A 59 -13.73 -14.36 -16.01
C SER A 59 -12.48 -14.54 -15.14
N SER A 60 -11.35 -14.92 -15.73
CA SER A 60 -10.09 -15.03 -14.98
C SER A 60 -8.92 -14.42 -15.75
N GLU A 61 -7.90 -13.98 -15.00
CA GLU A 61 -6.61 -13.59 -15.56
C GLU A 61 -5.76 -14.80 -15.94
N ALA A 62 -6.14 -16.01 -15.51
CA ALA A 62 -5.49 -17.24 -15.90
C ALA A 62 -5.54 -17.41 -17.42
N THR A 63 -4.37 -17.66 -18.01
CA THR A 63 -4.19 -17.91 -19.44
C THR A 63 -3.54 -19.26 -19.67
N ASP A 64 -3.91 -19.92 -20.76
CA ASP A 64 -3.27 -21.15 -21.21
C ASP A 64 -3.09 -21.13 -22.73
N THR A 65 -2.28 -22.04 -23.27
CA THR A 65 -2.02 -22.18 -24.70
C THR A 65 -2.40 -23.59 -25.15
N LEU A 66 -3.45 -23.69 -25.96
CA LEU A 66 -4.01 -24.97 -26.40
C LEU A 66 -3.83 -25.15 -27.92
N PRO A 67 -3.77 -26.39 -28.42
CA PRO A 67 -3.86 -26.66 -29.86
C PRO A 67 -5.19 -26.15 -30.42
N ILE A 68 -5.19 -25.64 -31.66
CA ILE A 68 -6.45 -25.16 -32.27
C ILE A 68 -7.49 -26.27 -32.43
N THR A 69 -7.06 -27.53 -32.51
CA THR A 69 -7.93 -28.72 -32.56
C THR A 69 -8.76 -28.92 -31.30
N SER A 70 -8.43 -28.26 -30.19
CA SER A 70 -9.24 -28.26 -28.97
C SER A 70 -10.48 -27.37 -29.09
N LEU A 71 -10.55 -26.43 -30.05
CA LEU A 71 -11.70 -25.57 -30.25
C LEU A 71 -12.82 -26.32 -30.98
N ARG A 72 -14.04 -26.32 -30.40
CA ARG A 72 -15.22 -27.02 -30.95
C ARG A 72 -16.26 -26.10 -31.58
N GLY A 73 -16.21 -24.81 -31.28
CA GLY A 73 -17.21 -23.86 -31.73
C GLY A 73 -16.93 -22.47 -31.18
N LYS A 74 -17.61 -21.49 -31.77
CA LYS A 74 -17.56 -20.09 -31.33
C LYS A 74 -18.75 -19.82 -30.41
N CYS A 75 -18.50 -19.20 -29.27
CA CYS A 75 -19.53 -18.68 -28.38
C CYS A 75 -19.46 -17.16 -28.25
N HIS A 76 -20.49 -16.57 -27.65
CA HIS A 76 -20.57 -15.15 -27.32
C HIS A 76 -20.59 -14.99 -25.81
N VAL A 77 -19.67 -14.21 -25.28
CA VAL A 77 -19.57 -13.93 -23.84
C VAL A 77 -19.65 -12.42 -23.65
N VAL A 78 -20.71 -11.95 -23.00
CA VAL A 78 -20.97 -10.51 -22.78
C VAL A 78 -20.59 -10.14 -21.35
N GLN A 79 -19.96 -8.97 -21.19
CA GLN A 79 -19.68 -8.41 -19.87
C GLN A 79 -20.82 -7.48 -19.47
N TYR A 80 -21.29 -7.63 -18.23
CA TYR A 80 -22.19 -6.68 -17.59
C TYR A 80 -21.50 -5.99 -16.41
N THR A 81 -21.91 -4.76 -16.12
CA THR A 81 -21.34 -3.97 -15.02
C THR A 81 -21.82 -4.48 -13.67
N ASP A 82 -23.09 -4.88 -13.62
CA ASP A 82 -23.80 -5.25 -12.41
C ASP A 82 -24.90 -6.26 -12.74
N LEU A 83 -25.59 -6.72 -11.70
CA LEU A 83 -26.68 -7.68 -11.85
C LEU A 83 -27.88 -7.10 -12.61
N ARG A 84 -28.13 -5.79 -12.49
CA ARG A 84 -29.27 -5.10 -13.08
C ARG A 84 -29.16 -5.00 -14.60
N SER A 85 -27.99 -4.66 -15.09
CA SER A 85 -27.68 -4.63 -16.52
C SER A 85 -27.74 -6.05 -17.12
N ALA A 86 -27.34 -7.07 -16.37
CA ALA A 86 -27.44 -8.46 -16.78
C ALA A 86 -28.89 -8.98 -16.92
N CYS A 87 -29.90 -8.31 -16.33
CA CYS A 87 -31.31 -8.62 -16.55
C CYS A 87 -31.75 -8.43 -18.01
N SER A 88 -30.99 -7.67 -18.82
CA SER A 88 -31.23 -7.52 -20.27
C SER A 88 -30.72 -8.70 -21.11
N PHE A 89 -30.09 -9.71 -20.48
CA PHE A 89 -29.51 -10.84 -21.18
C PHE A 89 -30.58 -11.74 -21.82
N VAL A 90 -30.39 -12.05 -23.10
CA VAL A 90 -31.27 -12.95 -23.86
C VAL A 90 -30.61 -14.34 -23.94
N PRO A 91 -31.17 -15.37 -23.29
CA PRO A 91 -30.56 -16.70 -23.27
C PRO A 91 -30.60 -17.35 -24.66
N SER A 92 -29.45 -17.91 -25.06
CA SER A 92 -29.26 -18.65 -26.31
C SER A 92 -28.19 -19.72 -26.09
N PRO A 93 -28.19 -20.86 -26.84
CA PRO A 93 -27.29 -21.98 -26.58
C PRO A 93 -25.81 -21.61 -26.48
N ASP A 94 -25.34 -20.68 -27.33
CA ASP A 94 -23.94 -20.25 -27.41
C ASP A 94 -23.67 -18.90 -26.74
N HIS A 95 -24.64 -18.36 -25.98
CA HIS A 95 -24.51 -17.08 -25.29
C HIS A 95 -24.29 -17.27 -23.80
N PHE A 96 -23.32 -16.54 -23.28
CA PHE A 96 -22.95 -16.50 -21.87
C PHE A 96 -22.71 -15.06 -21.46
N PHE A 97 -22.67 -14.83 -20.15
CA PHE A 97 -22.29 -13.53 -19.62
C PHE A 97 -21.43 -13.65 -18.38
N TYR A 98 -20.79 -12.55 -17.98
CA TYR A 98 -20.08 -12.46 -16.72
C TYR A 98 -20.20 -11.05 -16.15
N ILE A 99 -20.27 -10.98 -14.82
CA ILE A 99 -20.25 -9.73 -14.04
C ILE A 99 -18.94 -9.67 -13.25
N LEU A 100 -18.61 -10.79 -12.61
CA LEU A 100 -17.46 -10.94 -11.73
C LEU A 100 -16.32 -11.71 -12.41
N ALA A 101 -15.11 -11.47 -11.92
CA ALA A 101 -13.90 -12.20 -12.21
C ALA A 101 -13.54 -13.10 -11.02
N TYR A 102 -13.10 -14.33 -11.27
CA TYR A 102 -12.58 -15.23 -10.26
C TYR A 102 -11.05 -15.28 -10.30
N ARG A 103 -10.43 -15.03 -9.14
CA ARG A 103 -8.99 -15.08 -8.92
C ARG A 103 -8.62 -16.37 -8.16
N PRO A 104 -8.09 -17.41 -8.86
CA PRO A 104 -7.81 -18.70 -8.24
C PRO A 104 -6.63 -18.67 -7.25
N ASP A 105 -5.73 -17.70 -7.37
CA ASP A 105 -4.55 -17.49 -6.50
C ASP A 105 -4.94 -17.18 -5.05
N ASN A 106 -5.97 -16.36 -4.86
CA ASN A 106 -6.43 -15.91 -3.54
C ASN A 106 -7.86 -16.37 -3.22
N ARG A 107 -8.49 -17.15 -4.11
CA ARG A 107 -9.87 -17.65 -4.00
C ARG A 107 -10.86 -16.52 -3.74
N ARG A 108 -10.83 -15.46 -4.55
CA ARG A 108 -11.77 -14.33 -4.41
C ARG A 108 -12.48 -14.01 -5.71
N LEU A 109 -13.69 -13.47 -5.57
CA LEU A 109 -14.39 -12.79 -6.64
C LEU A 109 -13.99 -11.31 -6.65
N ALA A 110 -13.53 -10.86 -7.81
CA ALA A 110 -13.22 -9.49 -8.16
C ALA A 110 -14.33 -8.94 -9.07
N THR A 111 -14.60 -7.64 -9.00
CA THR A 111 -15.37 -6.96 -10.03
C THR A 111 -14.42 -6.77 -11.22
N THR A 112 -14.96 -6.81 -12.43
CA THR A 112 -14.17 -6.66 -13.67
C THR A 112 -13.74 -5.22 -13.92
N GLN A 113 -14.38 -4.27 -13.21
CA GLN A 113 -14.01 -2.87 -13.10
C GLN A 113 -13.74 -2.53 -11.63
N GLY A 114 -12.92 -1.51 -11.37
CA GLY A 114 -12.74 -0.99 -10.02
C GLY A 114 -14.09 -0.45 -9.51
N GLU A 115 -14.62 -1.07 -8.46
CA GLU A 115 -15.96 -0.75 -7.94
C GLU A 115 -15.93 -0.68 -6.42
N ILE A 116 -16.73 0.22 -5.86
CA ILE A 116 -16.95 0.32 -4.42
C ILE A 116 -17.90 -0.80 -4.02
N ARG A 117 -17.47 -1.65 -3.09
CA ARG A 117 -18.28 -2.74 -2.57
C ARG A 117 -18.98 -2.33 -1.29
N VAL A 118 -20.27 -2.59 -1.24
CA VAL A 118 -21.11 -2.31 -0.08
C VAL A 118 -21.58 -3.65 0.47
N GLY A 119 -21.28 -3.94 1.75
CA GLY A 119 -21.75 -5.13 2.43
C GLY A 119 -20.96 -5.43 3.71
N PRO A 120 -21.52 -6.19 4.68
CA PRO A 120 -20.91 -6.40 6.00
C PRO A 120 -19.47 -6.94 6.00
N SER A 121 -19.05 -7.60 4.91
CA SER A 121 -17.68 -8.09 4.70
C SER A 121 -16.68 -7.02 4.23
N HIS A 122 -17.17 -5.83 3.87
CA HIS A 122 -16.41 -4.70 3.34
C HIS A 122 -16.49 -3.45 4.23
N GLN A 123 -17.57 -3.26 5.00
CA GLN A 123 -17.66 -2.14 5.95
C GLN A 123 -17.02 -2.45 7.31
N ALA A 124 -16.34 -1.46 7.88
CA ALA A 124 -15.90 -1.51 9.26
C ALA A 124 -17.11 -1.45 10.20
N ARG A 125 -17.05 -2.21 11.30
CA ARG A 125 -17.99 -2.06 12.40
C ARG A 125 -17.65 -0.76 13.13
N LEU A 126 -18.57 0.20 13.08
CA LEU A 126 -18.39 1.45 13.81
C LEU A 126 -18.46 1.19 15.32
N PRO A 127 -17.53 1.77 16.10
CA PRO A 127 -17.64 1.75 17.56
C PRO A 127 -18.84 2.59 18.02
N GLU A 128 -19.32 2.33 19.22
CA GLU A 128 -20.40 3.11 19.84
C GLU A 128 -19.97 4.56 20.05
N CYS A 129 -20.80 5.52 19.64
CA CYS A 129 -20.54 6.93 19.84
C CYS A 129 -20.74 7.29 21.32
N LYS A 130 -19.69 7.78 21.98
CA LYS A 130 -19.72 8.25 23.37
C LYS A 130 -19.51 9.76 23.43
N PRO A 131 -20.57 10.57 23.22
CA PRO A 131 -20.46 12.03 23.21
C PRO A 131 -20.00 12.56 24.57
N GLY A 132 -19.19 13.61 24.56
CA GLY A 132 -18.72 14.27 25.80
C GLY A 132 -17.62 13.51 26.56
N THR A 133 -17.04 12.46 25.98
CA THR A 133 -15.92 11.73 26.60
C THR A 133 -14.67 12.61 26.62
N SER A 134 -14.17 12.94 27.80
CA SER A 134 -12.89 13.63 27.98
C SER A 134 -11.72 12.70 27.62
N PRO A 135 -10.57 13.20 27.13
CA PRO A 135 -9.36 12.39 26.93
C PRO A 135 -8.95 11.56 28.15
N VAL A 136 -9.25 12.03 29.38
CA VAL A 136 -8.93 11.31 30.62
C VAL A 136 -9.78 10.05 30.79
N ASP A 137 -11.04 10.11 30.32
CA ASP A 137 -12.03 9.04 30.40
C ASP A 137 -11.92 8.05 29.23
N MET A 138 -11.05 8.33 28.26
CA MET A 138 -10.75 7.39 27.20
C MET A 138 -10.03 6.15 27.77
N PRO A 139 -10.42 4.94 27.33
CA PRO A 139 -9.81 3.70 27.83
C PRO A 139 -8.33 3.58 27.44
N GLU A 140 -7.94 4.23 26.35
CA GLU A 140 -6.57 4.25 25.85
C GLU A 140 -5.86 5.50 26.37
N LYS A 141 -4.68 5.32 26.95
CA LYS A 141 -3.85 6.43 27.43
C LYS A 141 -2.92 6.88 26.30
N CYS A 142 -3.02 8.15 25.92
CA CYS A 142 -2.21 8.73 24.84
C CYS A 142 -0.71 8.52 25.07
N GLU A 143 -0.25 8.62 26.31
CA GLU A 143 1.16 8.47 26.69
C GLU A 143 1.74 7.08 26.37
N GLN A 144 0.89 6.07 26.13
CA GLN A 144 1.31 4.74 25.71
C GLN A 144 1.52 4.63 24.19
N ARG A 145 1.02 5.61 23.42
CA ARG A 145 1.01 5.59 21.95
C ARG A 145 1.79 6.73 21.32
N GLU A 146 1.95 7.83 22.03
CA GLU A 146 2.62 9.02 21.56
C GLU A 146 3.49 9.66 22.65
N GLU A 147 4.56 10.31 22.20
CA GLU A 147 5.43 11.15 23.01
C GLU A 147 5.44 12.55 22.38
N ILE A 148 5.21 13.59 23.19
CA ILE A 148 5.33 14.97 22.70
C ILE A 148 6.81 15.25 22.43
N ARG A 149 7.12 15.64 21.19
CA ARG A 149 8.49 16.06 20.78
C ARG A 149 8.63 17.55 20.59
N TRP A 150 7.51 18.25 20.40
CA TRP A 150 7.48 19.69 20.22
C TRP A 150 6.13 20.28 20.63
N ARG A 151 6.15 21.51 21.14
CA ARG A 151 5.01 22.33 21.49
C ARG A 151 5.20 23.68 20.81
N PRO A 152 4.27 24.13 19.96
CA PRO A 152 4.37 25.42 19.30
C PRO A 152 4.28 26.57 20.30
N ASN A 153 4.76 27.75 19.91
CA ASN A 153 4.62 29.02 20.64
C ASN A 153 5.24 29.02 22.06
N ARG A 154 6.25 28.18 22.30
CA ARG A 154 6.99 28.15 23.58
C ARG A 154 8.24 29.05 23.57
N VAL A 155 8.70 29.43 22.38
CA VAL A 155 9.81 30.36 22.14
C VAL A 155 9.38 31.31 21.03
N VAL A 156 9.76 32.59 21.13
CA VAL A 156 9.52 33.58 20.07
C VAL A 156 10.36 33.23 18.86
N ASP A 157 9.81 33.36 17.65
CA ASP A 157 10.47 32.94 16.40
C ASP A 157 11.88 33.54 16.25
N GLY A 158 12.06 34.82 16.61
CA GLY A 158 13.38 35.47 16.60
C GLY A 158 14.40 34.75 17.49
N ASP A 159 14.02 34.42 18.71
CA ASP A 159 14.89 33.72 19.67
C ASP A 159 15.12 32.27 19.25
N LEU A 160 14.12 31.61 18.66
CA LEU A 160 14.25 30.26 18.11
C LEU A 160 15.26 30.24 16.95
N LEU A 161 15.18 31.22 16.04
CA LEU A 161 16.14 31.36 14.93
C LEU A 161 17.56 31.61 15.45
N MET A 162 17.72 32.48 16.44
CA MET A 162 19.02 32.73 17.07
C MET A 162 19.56 31.47 17.76
N TYR A 163 18.71 30.74 18.50
CA TYR A 163 19.08 29.48 19.14
C TYR A 163 19.53 28.43 18.11
N LEU A 164 18.77 28.23 17.03
CA LEU A 164 19.13 27.27 15.98
C LEU A 164 20.45 27.65 15.29
N ARG A 165 20.68 28.95 15.06
CA ARG A 165 21.96 29.45 14.52
C ARG A 165 23.13 29.17 15.47
N ALA A 166 22.93 29.37 16.77
CA ALA A 166 23.94 29.06 17.78
C ALA A 166 24.21 27.55 17.85
N ALA A 167 23.16 26.72 17.83
CA ALA A 167 23.28 25.25 17.82
C ALA A 167 24.06 24.73 16.60
N ARG A 168 23.78 25.27 15.40
CA ARG A 168 24.55 24.96 14.18
C ARG A 168 26.02 25.38 14.28
N SER A 169 26.29 26.54 14.89
CA SER A 169 27.66 27.00 15.13
C SER A 169 28.42 26.07 16.09
N ILE A 170 27.75 25.55 17.13
CA ILE A 170 28.32 24.57 18.06
C ILE A 170 28.64 23.25 17.33
N ALA A 171 27.72 22.76 16.48
CA ALA A 171 27.93 21.54 15.70
C ALA A 171 29.10 21.68 14.70
N ALA A 172 29.14 22.80 13.97
CA ALA A 172 30.24 23.11 13.06
C ALA A 172 31.59 23.18 13.81
N PHE A 173 31.62 23.76 15.02
CA PHE A 173 32.81 23.81 15.85
C PHE A 173 33.26 22.43 16.33
N ALA A 174 32.34 21.59 16.78
CA ALA A 174 32.66 20.22 17.19
C ALA A 174 33.25 19.39 16.04
N GLY A 175 32.76 19.57 14.81
CA GLY A 175 33.32 18.92 13.61
C GLY A 175 34.77 19.33 13.29
N MET A 176 35.18 20.54 13.68
CA MET A 176 36.56 21.03 13.49
C MET A 176 37.58 20.43 14.46
N CYS A 177 37.15 19.98 15.65
CA CYS A 177 38.06 19.41 16.65
C CYS A 177 38.60 18.01 16.28
N GLY A 178 38.23 17.46 15.11
CA GLY A 178 38.75 16.19 14.58
C GLY A 178 38.65 16.00 13.06
N GLY A 179 38.36 17.05 12.28
CA GLY A 179 38.07 16.97 10.84
C GLY A 179 38.63 18.14 10.01
N THR A 180 38.38 18.11 8.70
CA THR A 180 38.84 19.13 7.74
C THR A 180 37.81 20.26 7.56
N ALA A 181 38.16 21.31 6.82
CA ALA A 181 37.24 22.42 6.54
C ALA A 181 35.98 22.02 5.76
N GLU A 182 35.99 20.86 5.07
CA GLU A 182 34.83 20.32 4.36
C GLU A 182 33.83 19.66 5.32
N ASP A 183 34.32 18.99 6.37
CA ASP A 183 33.49 18.42 7.45
C ASP A 183 32.67 19.50 8.21
N ARG A 184 33.17 20.75 8.21
CA ARG A 184 32.48 21.92 8.77
C ARG A 184 31.16 22.23 8.05
N CYS A 185 31.14 22.14 6.71
CA CYS A 185 30.00 22.52 5.88
C CYS A 185 28.91 21.45 5.93
N GLU A 186 29.32 20.17 5.94
CA GLU A 186 28.38 19.06 6.03
C GLU A 186 27.64 19.06 7.36
N ALA A 187 28.34 19.14 8.51
CA ALA A 187 27.71 19.05 9.83
C ALA A 187 26.76 20.22 10.16
N GLU A 188 27.02 21.41 9.64
CA GLU A 188 26.19 22.62 9.82
C GLU A 188 24.84 22.51 9.08
N ALA A 189 24.86 21.87 7.90
CA ALA A 189 23.74 21.80 6.97
C ALA A 189 22.84 20.58 7.15
N MET A 190 23.15 19.67 8.08
CA MET A 190 22.34 18.49 8.32
C MET A 190 21.02 18.84 9.03
N ASP A 191 19.92 18.31 8.49
CA ASP A 191 18.62 18.32 9.16
C ASP A 191 18.71 17.73 10.57
N GLU A 192 19.58 16.75 10.78
CA GLU A 192 19.88 16.12 12.06
C GLU A 192 20.34 17.11 13.15
N THR A 193 21.19 18.07 12.80
CA THR A 193 21.63 19.12 13.72
C THR A 193 20.43 19.96 14.17
N THR A 194 19.52 20.25 13.24
CA THR A 194 18.30 21.00 13.53
C THR A 194 17.33 20.17 14.39
N VAL A 195 17.12 18.89 14.08
CA VAL A 195 16.29 17.97 14.86
C VAL A 195 16.81 17.84 16.29
N THR A 196 18.12 17.63 16.44
CA THR A 196 18.78 17.51 17.76
C THR A 196 18.63 18.79 18.57
N ALA A 197 18.78 19.96 17.93
CA ALA A 197 18.61 21.25 18.59
C ALA A 197 17.17 21.43 19.09
N LEU A 198 16.16 21.07 18.28
CA LEU A 198 14.74 21.17 18.65
C LEU A 198 14.36 20.19 19.77
N ASP A 199 14.82 18.95 19.69
CA ASP A 199 14.64 17.95 20.75
C ASP A 199 15.29 18.39 22.07
N THR A 200 16.50 18.94 22.00
CA THR A 200 17.21 19.46 23.18
C THR A 200 16.49 20.67 23.77
N LEU A 201 15.90 21.52 22.93
CA LEU A 201 15.08 22.65 23.36
C LEU A 201 13.82 22.16 24.08
N HIS A 202 13.12 21.18 23.51
CA HIS A 202 11.94 20.56 24.14
C HIS A 202 12.26 19.94 25.51
N LYS A 203 13.33 19.12 25.58
CA LYS A 203 13.77 18.44 26.81
C LYS A 203 14.11 19.41 27.96
N HIS A 204 14.59 20.60 27.64
CA HIS A 204 14.94 21.62 28.63
C HIS A 204 13.83 22.67 28.81
N ASN A 205 12.58 22.30 28.52
CA ASN A 205 11.41 23.17 28.70
C ASN A 205 11.52 24.50 27.97
N TYR A 206 12.13 24.51 26.79
CA TYR A 206 12.27 25.69 25.93
C TYR A 206 13.17 26.81 26.49
N ASP A 207 14.01 26.47 27.46
CA ASP A 207 15.05 27.37 27.98
C ASP A 207 16.28 27.34 27.06
N THR A 208 16.39 28.33 26.17
CA THR A 208 17.46 28.40 25.16
C THR A 208 18.86 28.36 25.77
N SER A 209 19.07 28.99 26.93
CA SER A 209 20.36 29.02 27.62
C SER A 209 20.74 27.63 28.13
N LYS A 210 19.84 26.95 28.85
CA LYS A 210 20.08 25.58 29.33
C LYS A 210 20.28 24.59 28.18
N SER A 211 19.50 24.73 27.11
CA SER A 211 19.64 23.90 25.92
C SER A 211 21.00 24.09 25.24
N LEU A 212 21.48 25.33 25.08
CA LEU A 212 22.81 25.58 24.54
C LEU A 212 23.92 25.01 25.44
N GLN A 213 23.80 25.16 26.76
CA GLN A 213 24.75 24.55 27.70
C GLN A 213 24.78 23.03 27.58
N ALA A 214 23.62 22.38 27.39
CA ALA A 214 23.54 20.94 27.17
C ALA A 214 24.21 20.53 25.86
N LEU A 215 23.99 21.27 24.77
CA LEU A 215 24.63 21.03 23.47
C LEU A 215 26.17 21.15 23.56
N VAL A 216 26.68 22.12 24.31
CA VAL A 216 28.14 22.30 24.52
C VAL A 216 28.75 21.19 25.36
N LYS A 217 28.03 20.69 26.37
CA LYS A 217 28.52 19.62 27.28
C LYS A 217 28.43 18.22 26.68
N GLY A 218 27.50 18.00 25.76
CA GLY A 218 27.32 16.72 25.07
C GLY A 218 27.41 16.79 23.55
N PRO A 219 28.51 17.29 22.94
CA PRO A 219 28.68 17.17 21.48
C PRO A 219 28.67 15.70 21.03
N SER A 220 28.99 14.79 21.96
CA SER A 220 29.19 13.36 21.76
C SER A 220 27.92 12.53 21.54
N VAL A 221 26.72 13.14 21.54
CA VAL A 221 25.46 12.43 21.23
C VAL A 221 24.93 12.73 19.82
N MET A 222 25.66 13.51 19.01
CA MET A 222 25.45 13.53 17.56
C MET A 222 25.95 12.18 17.00
N TYR A 223 25.10 11.14 17.09
CA TYR A 223 25.36 9.74 16.67
C TYR A 223 25.91 9.70 15.23
N LYS A 224 27.03 9.01 14.94
CA LYS A 224 27.17 7.55 14.76
C LYS A 224 26.21 6.91 13.73
N GLU A 225 25.78 7.61 12.69
CA GLU A 225 25.76 6.89 11.41
C GLU A 225 27.22 6.59 11.05
N LYS A 226 27.54 5.32 10.81
CA LYS A 226 28.80 4.98 10.14
C LYS A 226 28.76 5.71 8.81
N LYS A 227 29.44 6.86 8.68
CA LYS A 227 29.77 7.42 7.37
C LYS A 227 30.34 6.25 6.58
N TRP A 228 29.66 5.89 5.49
CA TRP A 228 30.12 4.84 4.61
C TRP A 228 31.53 5.18 4.18
N ASN A 229 32.45 4.22 4.28
CA ASN A 229 33.77 4.44 3.73
C ASN A 229 33.68 4.43 2.19
N GLU A 230 34.76 4.83 1.52
CA GLU A 230 34.75 4.85 0.05
C GLU A 230 34.43 3.48 -0.58
N GLU A 231 34.80 2.38 0.07
CA GLU A 231 34.49 1.05 -0.42
C GLU A 231 33.00 0.75 -0.35
N ASP A 232 32.34 1.10 0.75
CA ASP A 232 30.90 0.95 0.94
C ASP A 232 30.13 1.73 -0.13
N ILE A 233 30.56 2.98 -0.41
CA ILE A 233 30.00 3.81 -1.48
C ILE A 233 30.18 3.13 -2.86
N LYS A 234 31.39 2.63 -3.14
CA LYS A 234 31.69 1.94 -4.41
C LYS A 234 30.88 0.65 -4.58
N ARG A 235 30.76 -0.16 -3.51
CA ARG A 235 29.97 -1.41 -3.50
C ARG A 235 28.49 -1.11 -3.71
N PHE A 236 27.94 -0.11 -3.02
CA PHE A 236 26.54 0.28 -3.20
C PHE A 236 26.25 0.82 -4.59
N ALA A 237 27.11 1.71 -5.13
CA ALA A 237 26.94 2.22 -6.49
C ALA A 237 27.01 1.11 -7.54
N LYS A 238 27.89 0.12 -7.34
CA LYS A 238 27.95 -1.09 -8.18
C LYS A 238 26.67 -1.91 -8.07
N GLY A 239 26.19 -2.16 -6.84
CA GLY A 239 24.94 -2.87 -6.59
C GLY A 239 23.74 -2.18 -7.26
N LEU A 240 23.64 -0.86 -7.16
CA LEU A 240 22.57 -0.08 -7.79
C LEU A 240 22.61 -0.19 -9.33
N ARG A 241 23.79 -0.16 -9.94
CA ARG A 241 23.95 -0.31 -11.39
C ARG A 241 23.56 -1.70 -11.90
N HIS A 242 23.91 -2.76 -11.17
CA HIS A 242 23.67 -4.14 -11.63
C HIS A 242 22.33 -4.73 -11.19
N LEU A 243 21.84 -4.32 -10.02
CA LEU A 243 20.66 -4.92 -9.37
C LEU A 243 19.47 -3.95 -9.31
N GLY A 244 19.63 -2.72 -9.82
CA GLY A 244 18.60 -1.68 -9.76
C GLY A 244 18.28 -1.28 -8.32
N LYS A 245 17.03 -0.92 -8.03
CA LYS A 245 16.59 -0.51 -6.68
C LYS A 245 16.18 -1.70 -5.80
N ASN A 246 16.80 -2.87 -5.98
CA ASN A 246 16.56 -4.02 -5.12
C ASN A 246 17.51 -4.00 -3.91
N PHE A 247 17.18 -3.19 -2.91
CA PHE A 247 18.01 -2.99 -1.72
C PHE A 247 18.24 -4.28 -0.91
N PHE A 248 17.30 -5.23 -0.95
CA PHE A 248 17.47 -6.54 -0.30
C PHE A 248 18.60 -7.33 -0.94
N LYS A 249 18.67 -7.33 -2.28
CA LYS A 249 19.71 -8.04 -3.02
C LYS A 249 21.06 -7.33 -2.91
N ILE A 250 21.08 -6.00 -3.01
CA ILE A 250 22.29 -5.17 -2.82
C ILE A 250 22.90 -5.37 -1.43
N ARG A 251 22.08 -5.55 -0.39
CA ARG A 251 22.60 -5.80 0.97
C ARG A 251 23.18 -7.21 1.13
N LYS A 252 22.67 -8.18 0.36
CA LYS A 252 23.01 -9.61 0.51
C LYS A 252 24.26 -9.99 -0.28
N GLU A 253 24.45 -9.39 -1.46
CA GLU A 253 25.54 -9.66 -2.40
C GLU A 253 26.66 -8.62 -2.30
#